data_AF-A0A5Q4H2Y7-F1
#
_entry.id   AF-A0A5Q4H2Y7-F1
#
_cell.length_a   1.000
_cell.length_b   1.000
_cell.length_c   1.000
_cell.angle_alpha   90.00
_cell.angle_beta   90.00
_cell.angle_gamma   90.00
#
_symmetry.space_group_name_H-M   'P 1'
#
loop_
_entity.id
_entity.type
_entity.pdbx_description
1 polymer ?
#
loop_
_entity_poly.entity_id
_entity_poly.type
_entity_poly.pdbx_seq_one_letter_code
_entity_poly.pdbx_strand_id
1 'polypeptide(L)'
;MRTSPKRVGASLAVWFLFCGWLQNSVAQQKSPVPDAGAQQAAKKMAGEIYGGRFALANTADEKTALAAEMIAAGLKIESGSADQFVLLDIAREIAAGAGDAATAMSAVKELAERFDVPAVTMAADTLLIVARQAGTSIQRRALAEASVDVIGKLAEAEQYERAVRLCEAAHEAAQQSGEFKLSSELSARLPELRRAHQEFQRYRDALAVMEDDPTDPAANLAAGRYLCLVKSDWDRGVAMLALGSDEPLKAVAVLELQGAESAEEQAAIGDAWWDVAETKEGDERDILRLRAAGWYRQAAPQLAGSLAGLRIKQRLEELAEVPQETAQSPPASKPSARQRRVVWTMPLNNPKELAKNWTGRNKIELDAGGPKFVAPGEGSRAHQASLESRFNLTGDFEILMAVEFSRSRWTNTGTTVVAISGERFEIRSAREPQAFSPSIMIRRQGDQLM
;
A
#
# COMPACT_ATOMS: atom_id res chain seq x y z
N MET A 1 11.56 -58.94 59.51
CA MET A 1 10.89 -60.15 58.96
C MET A 1 10.10 -59.73 57.73
N ARG A 2 10.32 -60.40 56.58
CA ARG A 2 9.42 -60.65 55.41
C ARG A 2 8.52 -59.48 54.93
N THR A 3 8.47 -59.03 53.68
CA THR A 3 8.65 -59.68 52.36
C THR A 3 8.37 -58.60 51.29
N SER A 4 9.17 -58.54 50.22
CA SER A 4 8.72 -58.13 48.87
C SER A 4 8.01 -59.35 48.20
N PRO A 5 7.41 -59.32 46.97
CA PRO A 5 7.40 -58.27 45.93
C PRO A 5 6.05 -58.14 45.14
N LYS A 6 5.98 -57.18 44.18
CA LYS A 6 5.72 -57.43 42.74
C LYS A 6 5.67 -56.12 41.92
N ARG A 7 6.48 -56.07 40.87
CA ARG A 7 6.50 -55.11 39.75
C ARG A 7 5.40 -55.46 38.74
N VAL A 8 4.88 -54.48 37.98
CA VAL A 8 4.91 -54.35 36.48
C VAL A 8 4.48 -52.91 36.14
N GLY A 9 5.36 -52.06 35.55
CA GLY A 9 5.20 -51.42 34.21
C GLY A 9 4.26 -50.19 34.21
N ALA A 10 4.57 -49.02 33.64
CA ALA A 10 5.55 -48.62 32.65
C ALA A 10 5.71 -47.08 32.62
N SER A 11 6.83 -46.65 32.03
CA SER A 11 7.09 -45.38 31.33
C SER A 11 7.38 -44.11 32.14
N LEU A 12 8.69 -43.91 32.30
CA LEU A 12 9.37 -42.63 32.46
C LEU A 12 8.99 -41.63 31.36
N ALA A 13 8.73 -40.38 31.76
CA ALA A 13 9.09 -39.21 30.95
C ALA A 13 9.52 -38.08 31.89
N VAL A 14 10.81 -37.78 31.79
CA VAL A 14 11.58 -36.83 32.58
C VAL A 14 11.03 -35.41 32.34
N TRP A 15 10.50 -34.80 33.41
CA TRP A 15 10.37 -33.35 33.52
C TRP A 15 11.72 -32.80 33.95
N PHE A 16 12.48 -32.18 33.04
CA PHE A 16 13.38 -31.05 33.32
C PHE A 16 14.06 -30.57 32.03
N LEU A 17 14.21 -29.24 31.93
CA LEU A 17 15.00 -28.46 30.97
C LEU A 17 14.37 -28.16 29.61
N PHE A 18 13.67 -27.03 29.52
CA PHE A 18 13.82 -26.08 28.39
C PHE A 18 13.35 -24.67 28.83
N CYS A 19 14.07 -24.05 29.77
CA CYS A 19 14.14 -22.60 29.84
C CYS A 19 15.25 -22.17 28.89
N GLY A 20 14.88 -21.76 27.68
CA GLY A 20 15.85 -21.29 26.71
C GLY A 20 15.18 -20.77 25.45
N TRP A 21 15.21 -19.45 25.30
CA TRP A 21 15.21 -18.76 24.01
C TRP A 21 13.92 -18.86 23.18
N LEU A 22 12.85 -18.20 23.66
CA LEU A 22 11.99 -17.45 22.75
C LEU A 22 12.67 -16.09 22.51
N GLN A 23 13.62 -16.08 21.57
CA GLN A 23 14.02 -14.85 20.90
C GLN A 23 12.76 -14.30 20.23
N ASN A 24 12.17 -13.34 20.91
CA ASN A 24 11.23 -12.40 20.36
C ASN A 24 11.99 -11.64 19.27
N SER A 25 11.87 -12.06 18.02
CA SER A 25 12.34 -11.29 16.86
C SER A 25 11.46 -10.05 16.75
N VAL A 26 11.71 -9.05 17.60
CA VAL A 26 11.25 -7.70 17.39
C VAL A 26 11.92 -7.25 16.09
N ALA A 27 11.14 -7.08 15.02
CA ALA A 27 11.62 -6.44 13.81
C ALA A 27 12.25 -5.10 14.24
N GLN A 28 13.56 -4.96 14.07
CA GLN A 28 14.30 -3.78 14.50
C GLN A 28 13.71 -2.57 13.75
N GLN A 29 13.14 -1.62 14.49
CA GLN A 29 12.59 -0.40 13.93
C GLN A 29 13.70 0.34 13.18
N LYS A 30 13.49 0.64 11.90
CA LYS A 30 14.47 1.34 11.06
C LYS A 30 14.73 2.73 11.62
N SER A 31 15.97 3.20 11.50
CA SER A 31 16.36 4.54 11.93
C SER A 31 15.77 5.59 10.99
N PRO A 32 15.37 6.78 11.47
CA PRO A 32 14.97 7.85 10.57
C PRO A 32 16.15 8.27 9.68
N VAL A 33 15.85 8.82 8.50
CA VAL A 33 16.88 9.44 7.67
C VAL A 33 17.51 10.61 8.45
N PRO A 34 18.85 10.66 8.59
CA PRO A 34 19.52 11.76 9.28
C PRO A 34 19.17 13.12 8.68
N ASP A 35 19.11 14.18 9.48
CA ASP A 35 18.83 15.52 8.98
C ASP A 35 19.96 16.05 8.08
N ALA A 36 19.66 17.06 7.27
CA ALA A 36 20.60 17.60 6.29
C ALA A 36 21.91 18.14 6.92
N GLY A 37 21.87 18.65 8.15
CA GLY A 37 23.05 19.13 8.86
C GLY A 37 23.97 17.98 9.25
N ALA A 38 23.41 16.92 9.83
CA ALA A 38 24.14 15.70 10.16
C ALA A 38 24.73 15.04 8.90
N GLN A 39 23.96 14.96 7.82
CA GLN A 39 24.45 14.45 6.54
C GLN A 39 25.61 15.29 5.99
N GLN A 40 25.53 16.62 6.05
CA GLN A 40 26.60 17.49 5.53
C GLN A 40 27.91 17.34 6.32
N ALA A 41 27.83 17.22 7.65
CA ALA A 41 28.99 16.97 8.49
C ALA A 41 29.64 15.62 8.16
N ALA A 42 28.84 14.56 8.07
CA ALA A 42 29.30 13.23 7.67
C ALA A 42 29.89 13.20 6.25
N LYS A 43 29.28 13.92 5.28
CA LYS A 43 29.79 14.04 3.91
C LYS A 43 31.17 14.71 3.86
N LYS A 44 31.39 15.73 4.70
CA LYS A 44 32.70 16.39 4.80
C LYS A 44 33.77 15.41 5.30
N MET A 45 33.49 14.67 6.37
CA MET A 45 34.42 13.67 6.91
C MET A 45 34.68 12.54 5.90
N ALA A 46 33.65 12.03 5.23
CA ALA A 46 33.80 11.04 4.17
C ALA A 46 34.67 11.57 3.01
N GLY A 47 34.52 12.84 2.65
CA GLY A 47 35.36 13.51 1.66
C GLY A 47 36.83 13.63 2.08
N GLU A 48 37.12 13.89 3.34
CA GLU A 48 38.49 13.93 3.88
C GLU A 48 39.16 12.53 3.85
N ILE A 49 38.39 11.46 4.09
CA ILE A 49 38.91 10.08 4.12
C ILE A 49 39.05 9.50 2.70
N TYR A 50 38.03 9.66 1.86
CA TYR A 50 37.91 8.96 0.58
C TYR A 50 38.15 9.86 -0.63
N GLY A 51 38.17 11.19 -0.50
CA GLY A 51 38.24 12.12 -1.62
C GLY A 51 39.47 11.92 -2.52
N GLY A 52 40.65 11.70 -1.93
CA GLY A 52 41.86 11.39 -2.70
C GLY A 52 41.77 10.07 -3.45
N ARG A 53 41.16 9.05 -2.85
CA ARG A 53 40.97 7.73 -3.47
C ARG A 53 39.93 7.78 -4.59
N PHE A 54 38.87 8.55 -4.41
CA PHE A 54 37.88 8.83 -5.44
C PHE A 54 38.51 9.53 -6.64
N ALA A 55 39.39 10.51 -6.42
CA ALA A 55 40.11 11.20 -7.50
C ALA A 55 41.07 10.28 -8.27
N LEU A 56 41.61 9.24 -7.62
CA LEU A 56 42.47 8.24 -8.25
C LEU A 56 41.69 7.14 -8.99
N ALA A 57 40.42 6.91 -8.63
CA ALA A 57 39.56 5.93 -9.27
C ALA A 57 39.04 6.46 -10.61
N ASN A 58 39.80 6.23 -11.68
CA ASN A 58 39.56 6.78 -13.01
C ASN A 58 38.75 5.84 -13.91
N THR A 59 38.73 4.55 -13.58
CA THR A 59 37.99 3.52 -14.32
C THR A 59 36.70 3.11 -13.61
N ALA A 60 35.78 2.47 -14.34
CA ALA A 60 34.56 1.92 -13.74
C ALA A 60 34.88 0.87 -12.67
N ASP A 61 35.84 -0.01 -12.93
CA ASP A 61 36.24 -1.08 -12.00
C ASP A 61 36.84 -0.52 -10.70
N GLU A 62 37.70 0.50 -10.79
CA GLU A 62 38.26 1.16 -9.59
C GLU A 62 37.18 1.86 -8.77
N LYS A 63 36.19 2.49 -9.42
CA LYS A 63 35.06 3.12 -8.75
C LYS A 63 34.15 2.09 -8.08
N THR A 64 33.88 0.97 -8.75
CA THR A 64 33.14 -0.16 -8.17
C THR A 64 33.86 -0.73 -6.96
N ALA A 65 35.17 -0.95 -7.04
CA ALA A 65 35.97 -1.47 -5.92
C ALA A 65 35.94 -0.52 -4.71
N LEU A 66 36.06 0.79 -4.97
CA LEU A 66 35.94 1.82 -3.94
C LEU A 66 34.56 1.82 -3.28
N ALA A 67 33.49 1.76 -4.08
CA ALA A 67 32.12 1.69 -3.58
C ALA A 67 31.89 0.44 -2.71
N ALA A 68 32.36 -0.73 -3.15
CA ALA A 68 32.25 -1.98 -2.39
C ALA A 68 32.99 -1.89 -1.04
N GLU A 69 34.17 -1.27 -1.00
CA GLU A 69 34.88 -1.02 0.25
C GLU A 69 34.13 -0.06 1.16
N MET A 70 33.58 1.03 0.61
CA MET A 70 32.79 2.00 1.38
C MET A 70 31.53 1.37 1.96
N ILE A 71 30.87 0.46 1.24
CA ILE A 71 29.77 -0.35 1.80
C ILE A 71 30.29 -1.15 2.98
N ALA A 72 31.34 -1.95 2.80
CA ALA A 72 31.90 -2.79 3.85
C ALA A 72 32.37 -2.00 5.08
N ALA A 73 32.88 -0.79 4.89
CA ALA A 73 33.23 0.14 5.97
C ALA A 73 31.99 0.70 6.66
N GLY A 74 30.96 1.11 5.91
CA GLY A 74 29.68 1.62 6.44
C GLY A 74 28.95 0.59 7.31
N LEU A 75 29.06 -0.69 6.96
CA LEU A 75 28.51 -1.79 7.76
C LEU A 75 29.21 -1.99 9.11
N LYS A 76 30.40 -1.42 9.32
CA LYS A 76 31.13 -1.45 10.59
C LYS A 76 30.91 -0.18 11.43
N ILE A 77 30.30 0.86 10.85
CA ILE A 77 29.92 2.07 11.57
C ILE A 77 28.68 1.77 12.42
N GLU A 78 28.53 2.50 13.53
CA GLU A 78 27.35 2.42 14.40
C GLU A 78 26.05 2.46 13.59
N SER A 79 25.19 1.46 13.83
CA SER A 79 23.94 1.26 13.09
C SER A 79 22.99 2.43 13.32
N GLY A 80 22.44 2.99 12.24
CA GLY A 80 21.50 4.11 12.31
C GLY A 80 22.15 5.50 12.43
N SER A 81 23.47 5.59 12.45
CA SER A 81 24.20 6.86 12.52
C SER A 81 24.20 7.62 11.18
N ALA A 82 24.44 8.94 11.25
CA ALA A 82 24.58 9.78 10.07
C ALA A 82 25.78 9.38 9.19
N ASP A 83 26.88 8.97 9.81
CA ASP A 83 28.08 8.51 9.12
C ASP A 83 27.82 7.23 8.33
N GLN A 84 27.09 6.28 8.91
CA GLN A 84 26.70 5.05 8.21
C GLN A 84 25.79 5.36 7.03
N PHE A 85 24.77 6.19 7.22
CA PHE A 85 23.86 6.59 6.14
C PHE A 85 24.63 7.19 4.97
N VAL A 86 25.46 8.21 5.26
CA VAL A 86 26.19 8.93 4.23
C VAL A 86 27.20 8.04 3.51
N LEU A 87 27.92 7.17 4.23
CA LEU A 87 28.92 6.34 3.59
C LEU A 87 28.30 5.32 2.63
N LEU A 88 27.15 4.72 3.01
CA LEU A 88 26.37 3.84 2.13
C LEU A 88 25.78 4.62 0.94
N ASP A 89 25.27 5.84 1.17
CA ASP A 89 24.69 6.67 0.12
C ASP A 89 25.73 7.13 -0.92
N ILE A 90 26.91 7.56 -0.48
CA ILE A 90 28.00 7.90 -1.41
C ILE A 90 28.44 6.64 -2.19
N ALA A 91 28.53 5.48 -1.54
CA ALA A 91 28.87 4.24 -2.22
C ALA A 91 27.85 3.86 -3.31
N ARG A 92 26.55 4.02 -3.01
CA ARG A 92 25.46 3.87 -3.98
C ARG A 92 25.66 4.77 -5.19
N GLU A 93 25.96 6.05 -4.98
CA GLU A 93 26.17 7.03 -6.04
C GLU A 93 27.41 6.73 -6.90
N ILE A 94 28.53 6.34 -6.26
CA ILE A 94 29.76 5.96 -6.97
C ILE A 94 29.53 4.73 -7.84
N ALA A 95 28.90 3.68 -7.30
CA ALA A 95 28.60 2.46 -8.04
C ALA A 95 27.62 2.73 -9.20
N ALA A 96 26.59 3.54 -8.96
CA ALA A 96 25.65 3.93 -10.01
C ALA A 96 26.35 4.72 -11.12
N GLY A 97 27.23 5.65 -10.74
CA GLY A 97 28.08 6.43 -11.65
C GLY A 97 29.08 5.59 -12.44
N ALA A 98 29.44 4.40 -11.93
CA ALA A 98 30.29 3.43 -12.62
C ALA A 98 29.51 2.49 -13.56
N GLY A 99 28.18 2.57 -13.58
CA GLY A 99 27.33 1.64 -14.34
C GLY A 99 27.20 0.26 -13.69
N ASP A 100 27.52 0.12 -12.40
CA ASP A 100 27.46 -1.14 -11.66
C ASP A 100 26.15 -1.26 -10.88
N ALA A 101 25.17 -1.91 -11.51
CA ALA A 101 23.86 -2.18 -10.92
C ALA A 101 23.96 -3.02 -9.63
N ALA A 102 24.86 -4.00 -9.58
CA ALA A 102 24.90 -4.96 -8.47
C ALA A 102 25.37 -4.29 -7.18
N THR A 103 26.49 -3.55 -7.24
CA THR A 103 27.02 -2.82 -6.08
C THR A 103 26.10 -1.68 -5.68
N ALA A 104 25.53 -0.95 -6.63
CA ALA A 104 24.61 0.13 -6.32
C ALA A 104 23.33 -0.38 -5.61
N MET A 105 22.75 -1.48 -6.09
CA MET A 105 21.58 -2.10 -5.47
C MET A 105 21.90 -2.76 -4.12
N SER A 106 23.13 -3.24 -3.92
CA SER A 106 23.59 -3.69 -2.60
C SER A 106 23.58 -2.53 -1.59
N ALA A 107 24.12 -1.35 -1.97
CA ALA A 107 24.06 -0.17 -1.11
C ALA A 107 22.61 0.28 -0.83
N VAL A 108 21.72 0.27 -1.83
CA VAL A 108 20.28 0.56 -1.63
C VAL A 108 19.65 -0.41 -0.63
N LYS A 109 19.97 -1.71 -0.71
CA LYS A 109 19.48 -2.71 0.23
C LYS A 109 19.95 -2.42 1.65
N GLU A 110 21.25 -2.17 1.86
CA GLU A 110 21.79 -1.89 3.19
C GLU A 110 21.20 -0.60 3.80
N LEU A 111 20.97 0.43 2.97
CA LEU A 111 20.25 1.65 3.35
C LEU A 111 18.81 1.32 3.76
N ALA A 112 18.09 0.56 2.94
CA ALA A 112 16.69 0.19 3.20
C ALA A 112 16.51 -0.72 4.42
N GLU A 113 17.51 -1.51 4.80
CA GLU A 113 17.48 -2.35 6.01
C GLU A 113 17.67 -1.54 7.30
N ARG A 114 18.41 -0.43 7.24
CA ARG A 114 18.83 0.34 8.44
C ARG A 114 18.08 1.65 8.61
N PHE A 115 17.62 2.25 7.51
CA PHE A 115 17.02 3.58 7.49
C PHE A 115 15.62 3.56 6.86
N ASP A 116 14.76 4.46 7.33
CA ASP A 116 13.42 4.69 6.78
C ASP A 116 13.50 5.51 5.47
N VAL A 117 14.11 4.89 4.46
CA VAL A 117 14.26 5.46 3.11
C VAL A 117 13.13 4.98 2.20
N PRO A 118 12.76 5.77 1.17
CA PRO A 118 11.79 5.35 0.17
C PRO A 118 12.44 4.35 -0.81
N ALA A 119 12.70 3.13 -0.33
CA ALA A 119 13.60 2.14 -0.94
C ALA A 119 13.31 1.84 -2.42
N VAL A 120 12.04 1.69 -2.79
CA VAL A 120 11.64 1.39 -4.18
C VAL A 120 11.97 2.56 -5.12
N THR A 121 11.74 3.79 -4.67
CA THR A 121 12.05 4.99 -5.46
C THR A 121 13.55 5.23 -5.56
N MET A 122 14.27 5.02 -4.46
CA MET A 122 15.72 5.11 -4.41
C MET A 122 16.37 4.07 -5.33
N ALA A 123 15.87 2.83 -5.33
CA ALA A 123 16.29 1.79 -6.26
C ALA A 123 16.08 2.21 -7.72
N ALA A 124 14.89 2.69 -8.06
CA ALA A 124 14.54 3.11 -9.41
C ALA A 124 15.44 4.26 -9.92
N ASP A 125 15.60 5.31 -9.11
CA ASP A 125 16.42 6.47 -9.47
C ASP A 125 17.90 6.07 -9.59
N THR A 126 18.37 5.15 -8.74
CA THR A 126 19.73 4.58 -8.82
C THR A 126 19.93 3.78 -10.11
N LEU A 127 19.00 2.91 -10.48
CA LEU A 127 19.09 2.13 -11.72
C LEU A 127 18.96 3.01 -12.98
N LEU A 128 18.22 4.10 -12.93
CA LEU A 128 18.18 5.09 -14.01
C LEU A 128 19.51 5.84 -14.18
N ILE A 129 20.28 6.05 -13.11
CA ILE A 129 21.65 6.55 -13.21
C ILE A 129 22.55 5.49 -13.85
N VAL A 130 22.47 4.23 -13.39
CA VAL A 130 23.21 3.10 -13.98
C VAL A 130 22.95 2.99 -15.48
N ALA A 131 21.69 3.11 -15.91
CA ALA A 131 21.30 3.07 -17.32
C ALA A 131 22.05 4.05 -18.20
N ARG A 132 22.37 5.24 -17.68
CA ARG A 132 23.13 6.27 -18.42
C ARG A 132 24.63 5.98 -18.48
N GLN A 133 25.15 5.13 -17.60
CA GLN A 133 26.58 4.86 -17.46
C GLN A 133 26.99 3.45 -17.92
N ALA A 134 26.05 2.52 -18.05
CA ALA A 134 26.30 1.14 -18.43
C ALA A 134 26.83 1.02 -19.88
N GLY A 135 28.15 0.98 -20.04
CA GLY A 135 28.83 0.95 -21.34
C GLY A 135 29.02 -0.46 -21.91
N THR A 136 29.01 -1.51 -21.08
CA THR A 136 29.32 -2.88 -21.49
C THR A 136 28.07 -3.78 -21.54
N SER A 137 28.14 -4.89 -22.31
CA SER A 137 27.07 -5.89 -22.35
C SER A 137 26.80 -6.51 -20.96
N ILE A 138 27.83 -6.71 -20.16
CA ILE A 138 27.71 -7.24 -18.78
C ILE A 138 26.93 -6.26 -17.89
N GLN A 139 27.29 -4.98 -17.91
CA GLN A 139 26.60 -3.94 -17.13
C GLN A 139 25.14 -3.78 -17.56
N ARG A 140 24.87 -3.79 -18.88
CA ARG A 140 23.51 -3.69 -19.41
C ARG A 140 22.63 -4.89 -19.04
N ARG A 141 23.19 -6.11 -19.07
CA ARG A 141 22.51 -7.31 -18.56
C ARG A 141 22.14 -7.14 -17.09
N ALA A 142 23.12 -6.78 -16.25
CA ALA A 142 22.90 -6.61 -14.81
C ALA A 142 21.84 -5.54 -14.49
N LEU A 143 21.83 -4.43 -15.23
CA LEU A 143 20.80 -3.40 -15.13
C LEU A 143 19.41 -3.94 -15.48
N ALA A 144 19.28 -4.66 -16.60
CA ALA A 144 18.01 -5.19 -17.04
C ALA A 144 17.43 -6.17 -16.01
N GLU A 145 18.26 -7.10 -15.51
CA GLU A 145 17.88 -8.08 -14.48
C GLU A 145 17.48 -7.41 -13.16
N ALA A 146 18.28 -6.45 -12.68
CA ALA A 146 18.00 -5.74 -11.43
C ALA A 146 16.71 -4.90 -11.48
N SER A 147 16.27 -4.49 -12.68
CA SER A 147 15.12 -3.62 -12.86
C SER A 147 13.77 -4.33 -12.75
N VAL A 148 13.71 -5.64 -13.04
CA VAL A 148 12.44 -6.39 -13.18
C VAL A 148 11.55 -6.29 -11.93
N ASP A 149 12.11 -6.58 -10.75
CA ASP A 149 11.41 -6.53 -9.47
C ASP A 149 11.06 -5.08 -9.07
N VAL A 150 11.97 -4.13 -9.32
CA VAL A 150 11.75 -2.71 -9.01
C VAL A 150 10.58 -2.14 -9.82
N ILE A 151 10.46 -2.50 -11.11
CA ILE A 151 9.33 -2.09 -11.96
C ILE A 151 8.00 -2.63 -11.39
N GLY A 152 7.98 -3.88 -10.89
CA GLY A 152 6.85 -4.47 -10.15
C GLY A 152 6.43 -3.62 -8.96
N LYS A 153 7.37 -3.38 -8.06
CA LYS A 153 7.14 -2.60 -6.83
C LYS A 153 6.72 -1.16 -7.10
N LEU A 154 7.25 -0.53 -8.16
CA LEU A 154 6.82 0.80 -8.58
C LEU A 154 5.37 0.81 -9.05
N ALA A 155 4.95 -0.19 -9.83
CA ALA A 155 3.57 -0.31 -10.30
C ALA A 155 2.59 -0.56 -9.14
N GLU A 156 2.96 -1.41 -8.17
CA GLU A 156 2.20 -1.63 -6.93
C GLU A 156 2.07 -0.36 -6.09
N ALA A 157 3.12 0.45 -6.04
CA ALA A 157 3.14 1.74 -5.35
C ALA A 157 2.54 2.90 -6.17
N GLU A 158 1.86 2.60 -7.30
CA GLU A 158 1.25 3.58 -8.22
C GLU A 158 2.23 4.62 -8.81
N GLN A 159 3.52 4.31 -8.79
CA GLN A 159 4.58 5.13 -9.35
C GLN A 159 4.81 4.82 -10.82
N TYR A 160 3.71 4.82 -11.59
CA TYR A 160 3.72 4.36 -12.98
C TYR A 160 4.66 5.16 -13.89
N GLU A 161 4.86 6.46 -13.64
CA GLU A 161 5.80 7.27 -14.41
C GLU A 161 7.23 6.72 -14.30
N ARG A 162 7.69 6.45 -13.07
CA ARG A 162 9.00 5.85 -12.82
C ARG A 162 9.06 4.42 -13.35
N ALA A 163 7.98 3.64 -13.22
CA ALA A 163 7.91 2.27 -13.72
C ALA A 163 8.09 2.22 -15.24
N VAL A 164 7.41 3.10 -15.99
CA VAL A 164 7.54 3.23 -17.44
C VAL A 164 8.98 3.58 -17.82
N ARG A 165 9.54 4.64 -17.22
CA ARG A 165 10.90 5.10 -17.52
C ARG A 165 11.96 4.03 -17.24
N LEU A 166 11.84 3.32 -16.12
CA LEU A 166 12.77 2.24 -15.78
C LEU A 166 12.59 1.02 -16.69
N CYS A 167 11.34 0.68 -17.06
CA CYS A 167 11.06 -0.41 -17.99
C CYS A 167 11.62 -0.14 -19.38
N GLU A 168 11.54 1.09 -19.88
CA GLU A 168 12.15 1.50 -21.15
C GLU A 168 13.67 1.35 -21.12
N ALA A 169 14.33 1.86 -20.07
CA ALA A 169 15.77 1.74 -19.90
C ALA A 169 16.22 0.27 -19.78
N ALA A 170 15.49 -0.55 -19.02
CA ALA A 170 15.78 -1.97 -18.86
C ALA A 170 15.56 -2.76 -20.16
N HIS A 171 14.53 -2.42 -20.93
CA HIS A 171 14.25 -3.03 -22.24
C HIS A 171 15.39 -2.77 -23.22
N GLU A 172 15.84 -1.51 -23.32
CA GLU A 172 16.97 -1.13 -24.17
C GLU A 172 18.27 -1.83 -23.72
N ALA A 173 18.53 -1.86 -22.41
CA ALA A 173 19.69 -2.54 -21.86
C ALA A 173 19.69 -4.04 -22.17
N ALA A 174 18.55 -4.73 -21.98
CA ALA A 174 18.38 -6.14 -22.32
C ALA A 174 18.61 -6.41 -23.82
N GLN A 175 18.08 -5.54 -24.69
CA GLN A 175 18.28 -5.65 -26.13
C GLN A 175 19.77 -5.54 -26.49
N GLN A 176 20.46 -4.53 -25.94
CA GLN A 176 21.88 -4.25 -26.24
C GLN A 176 22.85 -5.22 -25.55
N SER A 177 22.40 -6.02 -24.58
CA SER A 177 23.18 -7.08 -23.94
C SER A 177 22.96 -8.46 -24.56
N GLY A 178 21.98 -8.61 -25.46
CA GLY A 178 21.61 -9.89 -26.09
C GLY A 178 20.61 -10.73 -25.29
N GLU A 179 19.98 -10.17 -24.26
CA GLU A 179 18.95 -10.82 -23.44
C GLU A 179 17.56 -10.71 -24.11
N PHE A 180 17.42 -11.30 -25.30
CA PHE A 180 16.23 -11.10 -26.14
C PHE A 180 14.92 -11.54 -25.49
N LYS A 181 14.95 -12.61 -24.68
CA LYS A 181 13.75 -13.07 -23.94
C LYS A 181 13.30 -12.01 -22.95
N LEU A 182 14.21 -11.49 -22.12
CA LEU A 182 13.92 -10.43 -21.16
C LEU A 182 13.50 -9.12 -21.85
N SER A 183 14.17 -8.77 -22.95
CA SER A 183 13.80 -7.61 -23.77
C SER A 183 12.35 -7.72 -24.30
N SER A 184 11.96 -8.91 -24.76
CA SER A 184 10.59 -9.20 -25.21
C SER A 184 9.57 -9.11 -24.07
N GLU A 185 9.88 -9.68 -22.91
CA GLU A 185 9.03 -9.60 -21.71
C GLU A 185 8.81 -8.14 -21.25
N LEU A 186 9.88 -7.34 -21.20
CA LEU A 186 9.79 -5.92 -20.83
C LEU A 186 9.02 -5.10 -21.87
N SER A 187 9.23 -5.38 -23.17
CA SER A 187 8.47 -4.74 -24.26
C SER A 187 6.96 -5.02 -24.16
N ALA A 188 6.58 -6.27 -23.87
CA ALA A 188 5.19 -6.66 -23.70
C ALA A 188 4.53 -5.98 -22.49
N ARG A 189 5.31 -5.68 -21.43
CA ARG A 189 4.83 -5.02 -20.22
C ARG A 189 4.66 -3.50 -20.35
N LEU A 190 5.37 -2.85 -21.27
CA LEU A 190 5.33 -1.39 -21.44
C LEU A 190 3.93 -0.82 -21.74
N PRO A 191 3.13 -1.39 -22.67
CA PRO A 191 1.76 -0.94 -22.92
C PRO A 191 0.87 -0.97 -21.67
N GLU A 192 0.98 -2.01 -20.84
CA GLU A 192 0.23 -2.15 -19.59
C GLU A 192 0.58 -1.04 -18.60
N LEU A 193 1.88 -0.79 -18.39
CA LEU A 193 2.36 0.28 -17.51
C LEU A 193 1.93 1.66 -18.00
N ARG A 194 1.96 1.89 -19.32
CA ARG A 194 1.51 3.16 -19.92
C ARG A 194 0.00 3.35 -19.79
N ARG A 195 -0.80 2.30 -19.99
CA ARG A 195 -2.26 2.33 -19.74
C ARG A 195 -2.55 2.65 -18.28
N ALA A 196 -1.89 1.95 -17.35
CA ALA A 196 -2.06 2.19 -15.92
C ALA A 196 -1.64 3.62 -15.51
N HIS A 197 -0.55 4.14 -16.09
CA HIS A 197 -0.14 5.52 -15.90
C HIS A 197 -1.22 6.50 -16.35
N GLN A 198 -1.76 6.35 -17.57
CA GLN A 198 -2.80 7.24 -18.10
C GLN A 198 -4.07 7.21 -17.26
N GLU A 199 -4.55 6.03 -16.87
CA GLU A 199 -5.72 5.90 -16.00
C GLU A 199 -5.50 6.56 -14.62
N PHE A 200 -4.31 6.38 -14.04
CA PHE A 200 -3.97 7.04 -12.79
C PHE A 200 -3.82 8.57 -12.92
N GLN A 201 -3.27 9.08 -14.03
CA GLN A 201 -3.21 10.52 -14.25
C GLN A 201 -4.61 11.12 -14.40
N ARG A 202 -5.51 10.49 -15.17
CA ARG A 202 -6.91 10.92 -15.27
C ARG A 202 -7.60 10.97 -13.90
N TYR A 203 -7.33 9.98 -13.06
CA TYR A 203 -7.83 9.98 -11.68
C TYR A 203 -7.28 11.15 -10.86
N ARG A 204 -5.97 11.42 -10.94
CA ARG A 204 -5.35 12.54 -10.23
C ARG A 204 -5.85 13.89 -10.70
N ASP A 205 -6.00 14.07 -12.01
CA ASP A 205 -6.56 15.29 -12.60
C ASP A 205 -8.01 15.50 -12.15
N ALA A 206 -8.80 14.44 -12.10
CA ALA A 206 -10.16 14.48 -11.57
C ALA A 206 -10.19 14.88 -10.08
N LEU A 207 -9.32 14.29 -9.25
CA LEU A 207 -9.22 14.69 -7.84
C LEU A 207 -8.88 16.17 -7.68
N ALA A 208 -7.97 16.70 -8.50
CA ALA A 208 -7.62 18.11 -8.46
C ALA A 208 -8.81 19.02 -8.83
N VAL A 209 -9.63 18.62 -9.81
CA VAL A 209 -10.89 19.34 -10.12
C VAL A 209 -11.87 19.27 -8.95
N MET A 210 -12.00 18.11 -8.32
CA MET A 210 -12.91 17.88 -7.19
C MET A 210 -12.51 18.63 -5.91
N GLU A 211 -11.27 19.13 -5.81
CA GLU A 211 -10.86 20.03 -4.71
C GLU A 211 -11.65 21.35 -4.76
N ASP A 212 -11.93 21.86 -5.97
CA ASP A 212 -12.66 23.12 -6.19
C ASP A 212 -14.16 22.89 -6.49
N ASP A 213 -14.50 21.87 -7.27
CA ASP A 213 -15.88 21.47 -7.57
C ASP A 213 -16.10 19.97 -7.28
N PRO A 214 -16.46 19.61 -6.04
CA PRO A 214 -16.71 18.22 -5.65
C PRO A 214 -17.84 17.54 -6.43
N THR A 215 -18.67 18.31 -7.13
CA THR A 215 -19.84 17.83 -7.87
C THR A 215 -19.66 17.84 -9.38
N ASP A 216 -18.46 18.18 -9.88
CA ASP A 216 -18.18 18.19 -11.32
C ASP A 216 -18.47 16.80 -11.92
N PRO A 217 -19.38 16.68 -12.90
CA PRO A 217 -19.79 15.38 -13.41
C PRO A 217 -18.67 14.62 -14.16
N ALA A 218 -17.76 15.31 -14.84
CA ALA A 218 -16.70 14.66 -15.60
C ALA A 218 -15.61 14.11 -14.66
N ALA A 219 -15.24 14.88 -13.64
CA ALA A 219 -14.28 14.48 -12.62
C ALA A 219 -14.82 13.31 -11.77
N ASN A 220 -16.09 13.37 -11.36
CA ASN A 220 -16.74 12.27 -10.64
C ASN A 220 -16.83 10.99 -11.48
N LEU A 221 -17.12 11.10 -12.79
CA LEU A 221 -17.08 9.94 -13.69
C LEU A 221 -15.67 9.34 -13.77
N ALA A 222 -14.65 10.16 -14.00
CA ALA A 222 -13.27 9.70 -14.11
C ALA A 222 -12.79 9.03 -12.79
N ALA A 223 -13.11 9.64 -11.65
CA ALA A 223 -12.71 9.12 -10.35
C ALA A 223 -13.47 7.84 -9.97
N GLY A 224 -14.78 7.80 -10.21
CA GLY A 224 -15.59 6.61 -9.97
C GLY A 224 -15.17 5.43 -10.84
N ARG A 225 -14.87 5.67 -12.12
CA ARG A 225 -14.34 4.63 -13.02
C ARG A 225 -13.01 4.09 -12.55
N TYR A 226 -12.07 4.95 -12.16
CA TYR A 226 -10.78 4.48 -11.64
C TYR A 226 -10.94 3.62 -10.38
N LEU A 227 -11.75 4.07 -9.43
CA LEU A 227 -11.97 3.32 -8.19
C LEU A 227 -12.66 1.98 -8.43
N CYS A 228 -13.76 1.95 -9.19
CA CYS A 228 -14.50 0.71 -9.46
C CYS A 228 -13.74 -0.24 -10.40
N LEU A 229 -13.24 0.28 -11.53
CA LEU A 229 -12.72 -0.56 -12.63
C LEU A 229 -11.23 -0.88 -12.49
N VAL A 230 -10.46 -0.04 -11.80
CA VAL A 230 -9.01 -0.27 -11.63
C VAL A 230 -8.70 -0.73 -10.20
N LYS A 231 -9.27 -0.07 -9.18
CA LYS A 231 -9.00 -0.43 -7.77
C LYS A 231 -9.95 -1.46 -7.19
N SER A 232 -11.05 -1.77 -7.87
CA SER A 232 -12.15 -2.57 -7.30
C SER A 232 -12.68 -2.02 -5.96
N ASP A 233 -12.50 -0.72 -5.73
CA ASP A 233 -13.00 0.03 -4.57
C ASP A 233 -14.41 0.56 -4.88
N TRP A 234 -15.36 -0.38 -4.92
CA TRP A 234 -16.75 -0.08 -5.25
C TRP A 234 -17.43 0.80 -4.20
N ASP A 235 -17.04 0.65 -2.92
CA ASP A 235 -17.62 1.41 -1.80
C ASP A 235 -17.46 2.91 -2.00
N ARG A 236 -16.28 3.35 -2.47
CA ARG A 236 -16.04 4.77 -2.80
C ARG A 236 -16.42 5.11 -4.23
N GLY A 237 -16.14 4.22 -5.18
CA GLY A 237 -16.31 4.50 -6.59
C GLY A 237 -17.77 4.68 -7.01
N VAL A 238 -18.71 3.93 -6.44
CA VAL A 238 -20.14 4.02 -6.78
C VAL A 238 -20.72 5.38 -6.40
N ALA A 239 -20.32 5.95 -5.26
CA ALA A 239 -20.71 7.31 -4.87
C ALA A 239 -20.28 8.36 -5.91
N MET A 240 -19.08 8.21 -6.48
CA MET A 240 -18.59 9.09 -7.53
C MET A 240 -19.30 8.84 -8.87
N LEU A 241 -19.55 7.58 -9.24
CA LEU A 241 -20.30 7.25 -10.46
C LEU A 241 -21.72 7.83 -10.44
N ALA A 242 -22.38 7.88 -9.28
CA ALA A 242 -23.72 8.49 -9.11
C ALA A 242 -23.74 10.02 -9.33
N LEU A 243 -22.59 10.68 -9.27
CA LEU A 243 -22.41 12.09 -9.62
C LEU A 243 -21.81 12.27 -11.03
N GLY A 244 -21.50 11.17 -11.72
CA GLY A 244 -20.82 11.18 -13.01
C GLY A 244 -21.67 11.67 -14.19
N SER A 245 -21.02 11.92 -15.32
CA SER A 245 -21.67 12.36 -16.57
C SER A 245 -22.17 11.23 -17.49
N ASP A 246 -21.84 9.96 -17.23
CA ASP A 246 -22.36 8.80 -17.99
C ASP A 246 -23.71 8.40 -17.39
N GLU A 247 -24.81 8.75 -18.07
CA GLU A 247 -26.17 8.58 -17.54
C GLU A 247 -26.54 7.10 -17.23
N PRO A 248 -26.22 6.10 -18.07
CA PRO A 248 -26.42 4.69 -17.71
C PRO A 248 -25.66 4.26 -16.45
N LEU A 249 -24.37 4.60 -16.32
CA LEU A 249 -23.57 4.26 -15.14
C LEU A 249 -24.05 5.00 -13.89
N LYS A 250 -24.42 6.27 -14.05
CA LYS A 250 -25.01 7.09 -12.98
C LYS A 250 -26.30 6.48 -12.47
N ALA A 251 -27.20 6.08 -13.35
CA ALA A 251 -28.51 5.52 -12.98
C ALA A 251 -28.35 4.26 -12.13
N VAL A 252 -27.50 3.31 -12.55
CA VAL A 252 -27.25 2.09 -11.76
C VAL A 252 -26.51 2.38 -10.45
N ALA A 253 -25.57 3.34 -10.45
CA ALA A 253 -24.87 3.74 -9.24
C ALA A 253 -25.82 4.38 -8.21
N VAL A 254 -26.74 5.25 -8.64
CA VAL A 254 -27.79 5.82 -7.77
C VAL A 254 -28.70 4.72 -7.22
N LEU A 255 -29.12 3.78 -8.06
CA LEU A 255 -29.93 2.64 -7.63
C LEU A 255 -29.20 1.81 -6.57
N GLU A 256 -27.91 1.56 -6.76
CA GLU A 256 -27.11 0.83 -5.78
C GLU A 256 -26.99 1.57 -4.44
N LEU A 257 -26.77 2.89 -4.45
CA LEU A 257 -26.63 3.70 -3.24
C LEU A 257 -27.91 3.81 -2.42
N GLN A 258 -29.08 3.67 -3.06
CA GLN A 258 -30.36 3.58 -2.36
C GLN A 258 -30.45 2.30 -1.51
N GLY A 259 -29.67 1.27 -1.86
CA GLY A 259 -29.65 -0.01 -1.19
C GLY A 259 -30.78 -0.94 -1.65
N ALA A 260 -30.81 -2.12 -1.04
CA ALA A 260 -31.85 -3.12 -1.26
C ALA A 260 -32.29 -3.73 0.09
N GLU A 261 -33.60 -3.82 0.28
CA GLU A 261 -34.25 -4.40 1.46
C GLU A 261 -34.77 -5.82 1.20
N SER A 262 -34.84 -6.24 -0.07
CA SER A 262 -35.29 -7.57 -0.48
C SER A 262 -34.32 -8.25 -1.46
N ALA A 263 -34.44 -9.57 -1.59
CA ALA A 263 -33.65 -10.34 -2.55
C ALA A 263 -33.99 -9.97 -4.00
N GLU A 264 -35.25 -9.62 -4.26
CA GLU A 264 -35.72 -9.10 -5.54
C GLU A 264 -35.07 -7.77 -5.89
N GLU A 265 -34.94 -6.84 -4.94
CA GLU A 265 -34.23 -5.58 -5.13
C GLU A 265 -32.72 -5.78 -5.34
N GLN A 266 -32.09 -6.70 -4.60
CA GLN A 266 -30.69 -7.08 -4.83
C GLN A 266 -30.50 -7.63 -6.25
N ALA A 267 -31.41 -8.49 -6.71
CA ALA A 267 -31.39 -9.00 -8.08
C ALA A 267 -31.57 -7.88 -9.11
N ALA A 268 -32.46 -6.92 -8.86
CA ALA A 268 -32.68 -5.77 -9.74
C ALA A 268 -31.44 -4.86 -9.85
N ILE A 269 -30.71 -4.61 -8.76
CA ILE A 269 -29.42 -3.90 -8.81
C ILE A 269 -28.42 -4.69 -9.65
N GLY A 270 -28.33 -6.01 -9.44
CA GLY A 270 -27.47 -6.88 -10.26
C GLY A 270 -27.84 -6.82 -11.74
N ASP A 271 -29.13 -6.80 -12.06
CA ASP A 271 -29.64 -6.71 -13.43
C ASP A 271 -29.24 -5.39 -14.07
N ALA A 272 -29.42 -4.28 -13.37
CA ALA A 272 -29.03 -2.97 -13.86
C ALA A 272 -27.52 -2.89 -14.16
N TRP A 273 -26.67 -3.47 -13.30
CA TRP A 273 -25.22 -3.54 -13.57
C TRP A 273 -24.90 -4.42 -14.78
N TRP A 274 -25.58 -5.55 -14.92
CA TRP A 274 -25.41 -6.44 -16.06
C TRP A 274 -25.83 -5.75 -17.36
N ASP A 275 -26.97 -5.07 -17.38
CA ASP A 275 -27.49 -4.40 -18.56
C ASP A 275 -26.58 -3.23 -19.00
N VAL A 276 -26.02 -2.47 -18.05
CA VAL A 276 -24.97 -1.49 -18.37
C VAL A 276 -23.73 -2.17 -18.92
N ALA A 277 -23.31 -3.31 -18.35
CA ALA A 277 -22.16 -4.06 -18.84
C ALA A 277 -22.32 -4.48 -20.30
N GLU A 278 -23.52 -4.90 -20.73
CA GLU A 278 -23.79 -5.30 -22.12
C GLU A 278 -23.60 -4.18 -23.15
N THR A 279 -23.55 -2.92 -22.71
CA THR A 279 -23.26 -1.76 -23.55
C THR A 279 -21.76 -1.44 -23.66
N LYS A 280 -20.92 -2.15 -22.91
CA LYS A 280 -19.47 -1.94 -22.82
C LYS A 280 -18.72 -3.12 -23.46
N GLU A 281 -17.41 -2.94 -23.64
CA GLU A 281 -16.53 -3.95 -24.24
C GLU A 281 -15.29 -4.19 -23.37
N GLY A 282 -14.62 -5.33 -23.61
CA GLY A 282 -13.38 -5.71 -22.93
C GLY A 282 -13.50 -5.74 -21.41
N ASP A 283 -12.41 -5.35 -20.72
CA ASP A 283 -12.29 -5.40 -19.27
C ASP A 283 -13.44 -4.68 -18.55
N GLU A 284 -13.93 -3.56 -19.09
CA GLU A 284 -14.99 -2.79 -18.46
C GLU A 284 -16.30 -3.58 -18.39
N ARG A 285 -16.70 -4.24 -19.49
CA ARG A 285 -17.85 -5.14 -19.49
C ARG A 285 -17.69 -6.23 -18.44
N ASP A 286 -16.54 -6.88 -18.45
CA ASP A 286 -16.31 -8.05 -17.61
C ASP A 286 -16.30 -7.66 -16.11
N ILE A 287 -15.72 -6.51 -15.76
CA ILE A 287 -15.73 -5.98 -14.39
C ILE A 287 -17.14 -5.58 -13.94
N LEU A 288 -17.94 -4.94 -14.80
CA LEU A 288 -19.33 -4.59 -14.49
C LEU A 288 -20.20 -5.84 -14.31
N ARG A 289 -20.00 -6.89 -15.12
CA ARG A 289 -20.65 -8.20 -14.91
C ARG A 289 -20.21 -8.85 -13.60
N LEU A 290 -18.94 -8.71 -13.20
CA LEU A 290 -18.47 -9.18 -11.89
C LEU A 290 -19.13 -8.42 -10.73
N ARG A 291 -19.41 -7.12 -10.88
CA ARG A 291 -20.19 -6.35 -9.90
C ARG A 291 -21.63 -6.87 -9.81
N ALA A 292 -22.27 -7.09 -10.95
CA ALA A 292 -23.60 -7.71 -11.02
C ALA A 292 -23.62 -9.07 -10.30
N ALA A 293 -22.60 -9.90 -10.53
CA ALA A 293 -22.45 -11.19 -9.86
C ALA A 293 -22.34 -11.08 -8.34
N GLY A 294 -21.76 -9.99 -7.82
CA GLY A 294 -21.72 -9.69 -6.38
C GLY A 294 -23.12 -9.55 -5.78
N TRP A 295 -24.01 -8.84 -6.47
CA TRP A 295 -25.42 -8.67 -6.06
C TRP A 295 -26.23 -9.95 -6.22
N TYR A 296 -26.05 -10.64 -7.33
CA TYR A 296 -26.68 -11.94 -7.58
C TYR A 296 -26.34 -12.99 -6.52
N ARG A 297 -25.09 -13.06 -6.06
CA ARG A 297 -24.70 -13.98 -4.99
C ARG A 297 -25.41 -13.70 -3.66
N GLN A 298 -25.79 -12.46 -3.40
CA GLN A 298 -26.56 -12.09 -2.20
C GLN A 298 -28.04 -12.47 -2.34
N ALA A 299 -28.61 -12.26 -3.53
CA ALA A 299 -30.02 -12.54 -3.82
C ALA A 299 -30.32 -14.04 -3.98
N ALA A 300 -29.39 -14.81 -4.57
CA ALA A 300 -29.61 -16.18 -5.03
C ALA A 300 -30.18 -17.16 -3.97
N PRO A 301 -29.75 -17.15 -2.69
CA PRO A 301 -30.28 -18.07 -1.69
C PRO A 301 -31.78 -17.91 -1.42
N GLN A 302 -32.29 -16.68 -1.51
CA GLN A 302 -33.69 -16.35 -1.19
C GLN A 302 -34.60 -16.46 -2.41
N LEU A 303 -34.03 -16.34 -3.62
CA LEU A 303 -34.74 -16.50 -4.88
C LEU A 303 -34.70 -17.94 -5.43
N ALA A 304 -34.17 -18.90 -4.67
CA ALA A 304 -34.08 -20.29 -5.08
C ALA A 304 -35.49 -20.86 -5.40
N GLY A 305 -35.61 -21.50 -6.57
CA GLY A 305 -36.89 -22.07 -7.04
C GLY A 305 -37.81 -21.08 -7.76
N SER A 306 -37.41 -19.81 -7.93
CA SER A 306 -38.11 -18.83 -8.77
C SER A 306 -37.49 -18.72 -10.18
N LEU A 307 -38.23 -18.16 -11.14
CA LEU A 307 -37.68 -17.82 -12.46
C LEU A 307 -36.53 -16.80 -12.36
N ALA A 308 -36.61 -15.86 -11.42
CA ALA A 308 -35.53 -14.91 -11.16
C ALA A 308 -34.26 -15.64 -10.67
N GLY A 309 -34.41 -16.60 -9.75
CA GLY A 309 -33.31 -17.45 -9.29
C GLY A 309 -32.68 -18.29 -10.40
N LEU A 310 -33.48 -18.84 -11.33
CA LEU A 310 -32.97 -19.57 -12.49
C LEU A 310 -32.14 -18.68 -13.43
N ARG A 311 -32.63 -17.47 -13.72
CA ARG A 311 -31.92 -16.49 -14.57
C ARG A 311 -30.61 -16.03 -13.93
N ILE A 312 -30.62 -15.75 -12.63
CA ILE A 312 -29.42 -15.38 -11.87
C ILE A 312 -28.40 -16.51 -11.93
N LYS A 313 -28.83 -17.76 -11.71
CA LYS A 313 -27.97 -18.93 -11.79
C LYS A 313 -27.31 -19.03 -13.16
N GLN A 314 -28.07 -18.87 -14.25
CA GLN A 314 -27.53 -18.86 -15.61
C GLN A 314 -26.47 -17.75 -15.79
N ARG A 315 -26.74 -16.50 -15.38
CA ARG A 315 -25.78 -15.39 -15.47
C ARG A 315 -24.47 -15.66 -14.68
N LEU A 316 -24.57 -16.33 -13.52
CA LEU A 316 -23.41 -16.73 -12.73
C LEU A 316 -22.62 -17.87 -13.38
N GLU A 317 -23.31 -18.82 -14.03
CA GLU A 317 -22.69 -19.90 -14.81
C GLU A 317 -21.98 -19.36 -16.06
N GLU A 318 -22.59 -18.41 -16.78
CA GLU A 318 -21.97 -17.73 -17.92
C GLU A 318 -20.63 -17.08 -17.54
N LEU A 319 -20.52 -16.52 -16.33
CA LEU A 319 -19.27 -15.96 -15.82
C LEU A 319 -18.26 -17.01 -15.37
N ALA A 320 -18.71 -18.22 -15.03
CA ALA A 320 -17.84 -19.33 -14.64
C ALA A 320 -17.30 -20.11 -15.85
N GLU A 321 -18.02 -20.10 -16.98
CA GLU A 321 -17.64 -20.79 -18.21
C GLU A 321 -16.68 -20.01 -19.10
N VAL A 322 -16.46 -18.71 -18.87
CA VAL A 322 -15.42 -17.94 -19.58
C VAL A 322 -14.05 -18.52 -19.20
N PRO A 323 -13.33 -19.18 -20.13
CA PRO A 323 -11.96 -19.64 -19.86
C PRO A 323 -11.11 -18.42 -19.55
N GLN A 324 -10.27 -18.49 -18.51
CA GLN A 324 -9.24 -17.49 -18.23
C GLN A 324 -8.15 -17.52 -19.33
N GLU A 325 -8.50 -17.14 -20.54
CA GLU A 325 -7.61 -17.07 -21.69
C GLU A 325 -7.22 -15.60 -21.88
N THR A 326 -6.31 -15.14 -21.00
CA THR A 326 -5.41 -13.97 -21.06
C THR A 326 -5.14 -13.41 -19.66
N ALA A 327 -4.54 -14.21 -18.77
CA ALA A 327 -3.88 -13.67 -17.58
C ALA A 327 -2.72 -14.57 -17.17
N GLN A 328 -1.63 -14.55 -17.93
CA GLN A 328 -0.33 -14.93 -17.38
C GLN A 328 0.15 -13.81 -16.45
N SER A 329 -0.46 -13.73 -15.27
CA SER A 329 0.19 -13.11 -14.11
C SER A 329 1.10 -14.17 -13.48
N PRO A 330 2.32 -13.80 -13.02
CA PRO A 330 3.17 -14.72 -12.28
C PRO A 330 2.45 -15.21 -11.01
N PRO A 331 2.79 -16.44 -10.53
CA PRO A 331 2.03 -17.08 -9.48
C PRO A 331 1.99 -16.20 -8.23
N ALA A 332 0.77 -15.90 -7.79
CA ALA A 332 0.48 -15.37 -6.47
C ALA A 332 1.25 -16.20 -5.44
N SER A 333 2.23 -15.57 -4.80
CA SER A 333 2.87 -16.09 -3.61
C SER A 333 1.79 -16.33 -2.55
N LYS A 334 1.92 -17.45 -1.85
CA LYS A 334 0.99 -17.90 -0.79
C LYS A 334 0.62 -16.74 0.14
N PRO A 335 -0.63 -16.67 0.65
CA PRO A 335 -1.08 -15.57 1.48
C PRO A 335 -0.26 -15.53 2.77
N SER A 336 0.69 -14.60 2.84
CA SER A 336 1.20 -14.12 4.11
C SER A 336 0.09 -13.30 4.78
N ALA A 337 0.06 -13.33 6.12
CA ALA A 337 -0.97 -12.67 6.93
C ALA A 337 -1.24 -11.25 6.40
N ARG A 338 -2.50 -10.97 6.01
CA ARG A 338 -2.93 -9.71 5.40
C ARG A 338 -2.65 -8.53 6.35
N GLN A 339 -1.55 -7.83 6.14
CA GLN A 339 -1.35 -6.48 6.68
C GLN A 339 -2.33 -5.55 5.95
N ARG A 340 -3.41 -5.14 6.61
CA ARG A 340 -4.37 -4.17 6.05
C ARG A 340 -4.08 -2.79 6.62
N ARG A 341 -3.54 -1.90 5.78
CA ARG A 341 -3.31 -0.50 6.12
C ARG A 341 -4.62 0.28 5.98
N VAL A 342 -5.12 0.86 7.07
CA VAL A 342 -6.34 1.68 7.08
C VAL A 342 -5.94 3.15 7.25
N VAL A 343 -5.79 3.87 6.15
CA VAL A 343 -5.41 5.30 6.17
C VAL A 343 -6.67 6.16 6.27
N TRP A 344 -6.73 7.05 7.26
CA TRP A 344 -7.82 8.01 7.41
C TRP A 344 -7.31 9.41 7.08
N THR A 345 -7.87 10.04 6.06
CA THR A 345 -7.53 11.40 5.65
C THR A 345 -8.73 12.30 5.93
N MET A 346 -8.61 13.29 6.82
CA MET A 346 -9.64 14.30 7.02
C MET A 346 -9.41 15.47 6.04
N PRO A 347 -10.37 15.81 5.15
CA PRO A 347 -10.26 16.99 4.31
C PRO A 347 -10.48 18.25 5.16
N LEU A 348 -9.44 19.06 5.35
CA LEU A 348 -9.49 20.33 6.06
C LEU A 348 -9.97 21.44 5.11
N ASN A 349 -11.27 21.49 4.81
CA ASN A 349 -11.85 22.59 4.04
C ASN A 349 -11.98 23.84 4.93
N ASN A 350 -11.06 24.78 4.71
CA ASN A 350 -11.05 26.17 5.20
C ASN A 350 -10.63 26.42 6.68
N PRO A 351 -9.34 26.74 6.94
CA PRO A 351 -8.80 26.92 8.30
C PRO A 351 -9.22 28.22 9.02
N LYS A 352 -9.91 29.16 8.37
CA LYS A 352 -10.24 30.48 8.98
C LYS A 352 -11.55 30.50 9.77
N GLU A 353 -12.50 29.61 9.49
CA GLU A 353 -13.79 29.53 10.20
C GLU A 353 -13.68 28.77 11.54
N LEU A 354 -12.68 27.89 11.68
CA LEU A 354 -12.50 27.04 12.87
C LEU A 354 -11.96 27.78 14.12
N ALA A 355 -11.40 28.98 13.95
CA ALA A 355 -10.71 29.68 15.04
C ALA A 355 -11.62 30.24 16.15
N LYS A 356 -12.94 30.32 15.92
CA LYS A 356 -13.85 30.96 16.89
C LYS A 356 -14.55 30.02 17.87
N ASN A 357 -14.66 28.72 17.59
CA ASN A 357 -15.58 27.84 18.35
C ASN A 357 -14.94 26.59 18.98
N TRP A 358 -13.62 26.46 19.03
CA TRP A 358 -12.96 25.25 19.57
C TRP A 358 -12.42 25.43 21.00
N THR A 359 -13.31 25.28 21.97
CA THR A 359 -12.97 24.83 23.33
C THR A 359 -14.00 23.79 23.77
N GLY A 360 -13.87 22.54 23.31
CA GLY A 360 -14.77 21.45 23.70
C GLY A 360 -14.70 20.22 22.78
N ARG A 361 -14.91 19.03 23.37
CA ARG A 361 -14.95 17.72 22.71
C ARG A 361 -16.26 17.57 21.90
N ASN A 362 -16.20 17.26 20.59
CA ASN A 362 -17.37 17.16 19.67
C ASN A 362 -17.69 15.74 19.13
N LYS A 363 -18.96 15.29 19.21
CA LYS A 363 -19.48 13.99 18.70
C LYS A 363 -20.09 14.13 17.28
N ILE A 364 -19.95 13.10 16.44
CA ILE A 364 -20.68 12.93 15.15
C ILE A 364 -21.46 11.61 15.25
N GLU A 365 -22.75 11.60 14.89
CA GLU A 365 -23.56 10.37 14.77
C GLU A 365 -23.85 10.08 13.29
N LEU A 366 -23.77 8.81 12.92
CA LEU A 366 -24.13 8.27 11.62
C LEU A 366 -25.26 7.25 11.82
N ASP A 367 -26.41 7.52 11.22
CA ASP A 367 -27.40 6.51 10.84
C ASP A 367 -27.41 6.38 9.31
N ALA A 368 -28.05 5.33 8.79
CA ALA A 368 -27.94 4.77 7.44
C ALA A 368 -28.20 5.68 6.21
N GLY A 369 -28.28 7.01 6.36
CA GLY A 369 -28.49 7.99 5.29
C GLY A 369 -27.34 8.99 5.07
N GLY A 370 -26.12 8.72 5.53
CA GLY A 370 -24.96 9.62 5.37
C GLY A 370 -24.87 10.75 6.44
N PRO A 371 -23.78 11.54 6.45
CA PRO A 371 -23.50 12.48 7.54
C PRO A 371 -24.43 13.70 7.51
N LYS A 372 -25.11 13.99 8.63
CA LYS A 372 -25.80 15.26 8.88
C LYS A 372 -25.20 16.01 10.06
N PHE A 373 -25.06 17.32 9.91
CA PHE A 373 -24.60 18.24 10.95
C PHE A 373 -25.81 18.78 11.73
N VAL A 374 -25.79 18.69 13.06
CA VAL A 374 -26.80 19.32 13.94
C VAL A 374 -26.07 20.23 14.93
N ALA A 375 -26.37 21.53 14.89
CA ALA A 375 -25.81 22.49 15.83
C ALA A 375 -26.42 22.31 17.24
N PRO A 376 -25.65 22.46 18.34
CA PRO A 376 -26.20 22.35 19.68
C PRO A 376 -27.10 23.55 20.00
N GLY A 377 -28.30 23.28 20.53
CA GLY A 377 -29.10 24.30 21.22
C GLY A 377 -28.41 24.77 22.49
N GLU A 378 -28.54 26.06 22.80
CA GLU A 378 -27.96 26.68 23.98
C GLU A 378 -28.44 25.97 25.26
N GLY A 379 -27.52 25.33 25.99
CA GLY A 379 -27.73 24.94 27.39
C GLY A 379 -27.69 23.45 27.68
N SER A 380 -26.53 22.81 27.58
CA SER A 380 -26.24 21.58 28.35
C SER A 380 -24.73 21.43 28.58
N ARG A 381 -24.32 21.42 29.85
CA ARG A 381 -22.94 21.25 30.32
C ARG A 381 -22.62 19.75 30.46
N ALA A 382 -22.11 19.11 29.41
CA ALA A 382 -21.25 17.92 29.51
C ALA A 382 -20.66 17.59 28.13
N HIS A 383 -19.39 17.92 27.92
CA HIS A 383 -18.68 17.68 26.66
C HIS A 383 -18.12 16.26 26.61
N GLN A 384 -18.81 15.35 25.91
CA GLN A 384 -18.29 14.03 25.53
C GLN A 384 -18.42 13.83 24.02
N ALA A 385 -17.35 13.30 23.43
CA ALA A 385 -17.19 13.09 22.01
C ALA A 385 -16.47 11.79 21.73
N SER A 386 -17.03 10.96 20.86
CA SER A 386 -16.40 9.74 20.36
C SER A 386 -16.83 9.51 18.92
N LEU A 387 -15.92 8.98 18.11
CA LEU A 387 -16.17 8.50 16.77
C LEU A 387 -16.11 6.97 16.81
N GLU A 388 -17.23 6.29 16.52
CA GLU A 388 -17.29 4.83 16.48
C GLU A 388 -17.39 4.34 15.03
N SER A 389 -16.57 3.34 14.69
CA SER A 389 -16.68 2.60 13.44
C SER A 389 -16.62 1.11 13.78
N ARG A 390 -17.60 0.34 13.31
CA ARG A 390 -17.69 -1.11 13.60
C ARG A 390 -17.20 -1.88 12.39
N PHE A 391 -16.12 -2.63 12.56
CA PHE A 391 -15.60 -3.54 11.55
C PHE A 391 -15.73 -4.98 12.05
N ASN A 392 -16.33 -5.86 11.27
CA ASN A 392 -16.31 -7.29 11.53
C ASN A 392 -15.06 -7.89 10.87
N LEU A 393 -14.02 -8.13 11.68
CA LEU A 393 -12.74 -8.65 11.22
C LEU A 393 -12.55 -10.09 11.69
N THR A 394 -12.24 -11.01 10.77
CA THR A 394 -11.96 -12.42 11.03
C THR A 394 -10.47 -12.71 10.87
N GLY A 395 -9.70 -12.65 11.95
CA GLY A 395 -8.28 -13.02 12.00
C GLY A 395 -7.41 -12.09 12.85
N ASP A 396 -6.09 -12.30 12.86
CA ASP A 396 -5.10 -11.35 13.39
C ASP A 396 -4.97 -10.17 12.42
N PHE A 397 -4.91 -8.95 12.94
CA PHE A 397 -4.76 -7.76 12.12
C PHE A 397 -3.94 -6.67 12.81
N GLU A 398 -3.22 -5.92 12.00
CA GLU A 398 -2.49 -4.73 12.43
C GLU A 398 -3.25 -3.51 11.93
N ILE A 399 -3.65 -2.63 12.84
CA ILE A 399 -4.24 -1.33 12.49
C ILE A 399 -3.13 -0.30 12.50
N LEU A 400 -2.76 0.16 11.32
CA LEU A 400 -1.93 1.34 11.11
C LEU A 400 -2.84 2.56 11.01
N MET A 401 -2.86 3.40 12.05
CA MET A 401 -3.54 4.68 12.00
C MET A 401 -2.51 5.75 11.65
N ALA A 402 -2.73 6.50 10.56
CA ALA A 402 -1.94 7.67 10.23
C ALA A 402 -2.82 8.90 10.41
N VAL A 403 -2.43 9.82 11.29
CA VAL A 403 -3.12 11.10 11.46
C VAL A 403 -2.21 12.21 10.96
N GLU A 404 -2.47 12.69 9.74
CA GLU A 404 -1.76 13.81 9.14
C GLU A 404 -2.54 15.11 9.34
N PHE A 405 -1.87 16.13 9.90
CA PHE A 405 -2.42 17.48 9.99
C PHE A 405 -1.71 18.36 8.96
N SER A 406 -2.47 19.07 8.12
CA SER A 406 -1.87 20.02 7.20
C SER A 406 -1.27 21.21 7.96
N ARG A 407 -0.02 21.52 7.62
CA ARG A 407 0.90 22.51 8.21
C ARG A 407 0.23 23.61 9.06
N SER A 408 0.24 23.44 10.39
CA SER A 408 0.13 24.57 11.34
C SER A 408 0.64 24.20 12.74
N ARG A 409 1.18 25.21 13.45
CA ARG A 409 1.85 25.13 14.78
C ARG A 409 0.89 24.74 15.91
N TRP A 410 0.48 23.47 16.00
CA TRP A 410 -0.34 23.00 17.12
C TRP A 410 0.33 21.84 17.84
N THR A 411 0.41 21.94 19.17
CA THR A 411 0.79 20.82 20.04
C THR A 411 -0.47 20.10 20.48
N ASN A 412 -0.63 18.83 20.08
CA ASN A 412 -1.71 17.97 20.54
C ASN A 412 -1.35 17.41 21.94
N THR A 413 -2.23 17.59 22.93
CA THR A 413 -2.14 16.96 24.26
C THR A 413 -3.28 15.97 24.51
N GLY A 414 -3.94 15.49 23.45
CA GLY A 414 -5.06 14.55 23.52
C GLY A 414 -4.64 13.10 23.68
N THR A 415 -5.36 12.35 24.51
CA THR A 415 -5.29 10.89 24.59
C THR A 415 -6.19 10.30 23.51
N THR A 416 -5.64 9.45 22.64
CA THR A 416 -6.43 8.63 21.70
C THR A 416 -6.85 7.37 22.42
N VAL A 417 -8.14 7.02 22.40
CA VAL A 417 -8.65 5.81 23.03
C VAL A 417 -9.19 4.89 21.93
N VAL A 418 -8.68 3.66 21.90
CA VAL A 418 -9.18 2.60 21.00
C VAL A 418 -9.94 1.60 21.86
N ALA A 419 -11.18 1.29 21.49
CA ALA A 419 -12.01 0.31 22.20
C ALA A 419 -12.28 -0.90 21.31
N ILE A 420 -11.98 -2.10 21.81
CA ILE A 420 -12.16 -3.37 21.08
C ILE A 420 -12.97 -4.29 21.96
N SER A 421 -14.14 -4.73 21.48
CA SER A 421 -15.03 -5.65 22.21
C SER A 421 -15.37 -5.23 23.65
N GLY A 422 -15.38 -3.92 23.93
CA GLY A 422 -15.67 -3.35 25.25
C GLY A 422 -14.44 -3.05 26.12
N GLU A 423 -13.24 -3.50 25.75
CA GLU A 423 -11.99 -3.13 26.43
C GLU A 423 -11.41 -1.84 25.84
N ARG A 424 -10.93 -0.93 26.69
CA ARG A 424 -10.42 0.40 26.32
C ARG A 424 -8.90 0.45 26.46
N PHE A 425 -8.23 0.85 25.39
CA PHE A 425 -6.79 1.06 25.34
C PHE A 425 -6.50 2.56 25.19
N GLU A 426 -5.75 3.14 26.14
CA GLU A 426 -5.33 4.54 26.10
C GLU A 426 -3.97 4.69 25.43
N ILE A 427 -3.91 5.47 24.37
CA ILE A 427 -2.68 5.84 23.66
C ILE A 427 -2.41 7.32 23.93
N ARG A 428 -1.33 7.60 24.66
CA ARG A 428 -0.91 8.97 24.97
C ARG A 428 0.10 9.45 23.92
N SER A 429 -0.16 10.57 23.27
CA SER A 429 0.81 11.18 22.35
C SER A 429 1.98 11.78 23.13
N ALA A 430 3.21 11.51 22.71
CA ALA A 430 4.38 12.25 23.17
C ALA A 430 4.33 13.68 22.59
N ARG A 431 4.83 14.67 23.36
CA ARG A 431 4.80 16.10 23.02
C ARG A 431 5.72 16.42 21.83
N GLU A 432 5.37 16.05 20.61
CA GLU A 432 6.07 16.52 19.41
C GLU A 432 5.10 16.91 18.28
N PRO A 433 5.41 17.95 17.48
CA PRO A 433 4.46 18.59 16.58
C PRO A 433 4.43 17.99 15.17
N GLN A 434 4.88 16.75 14.98
CA GLN A 434 4.98 16.12 13.66
C GLN A 434 4.27 14.76 13.67
N ALA A 435 3.66 14.42 12.54
CA ALA A 435 2.78 13.28 12.26
C ALA A 435 2.86 12.12 13.29
N PHE A 436 1.71 11.79 13.90
CA PHE A 436 1.61 10.67 14.82
C PHE A 436 0.99 9.48 14.10
N SER A 437 1.76 8.39 13.99
CA SER A 437 1.33 7.14 13.35
C SER A 437 1.41 5.98 14.35
N PRO A 438 0.42 5.80 15.24
CA PRO A 438 0.40 4.66 16.14
C PRO A 438 0.07 3.38 15.37
N SER A 439 0.82 2.30 15.64
CA SER A 439 0.47 0.95 15.23
C SER A 439 -0.07 0.17 16.43
N ILE A 440 -1.20 -0.50 16.23
CA ILE A 440 -1.76 -1.44 17.20
C ILE A 440 -1.84 -2.80 16.53
N MET A 441 -1.13 -3.77 17.11
CA MET A 441 -1.20 -5.17 16.68
C MET A 441 -2.20 -5.89 17.56
N ILE A 442 -3.25 -6.44 16.96
CA ILE A 442 -4.29 -7.19 17.68
C ILE A 442 -4.18 -8.65 17.23
N ARG A 443 -3.96 -9.55 18.18
CA ARG A 443 -3.79 -10.99 17.92
C ARG A 443 -5.01 -11.74 18.45
N ARG A 444 -5.56 -12.63 17.66
CA ARG A 444 -6.68 -13.50 18.03
C ARG A 444 -6.15 -14.82 18.55
N GLN A 445 -6.38 -15.10 19.83
CA GLN A 445 -6.10 -16.40 20.43
C GLN A 445 -7.44 -17.12 20.70
N GLY A 446 -7.87 -17.96 19.75
CA GLY A 446 -9.20 -18.61 19.83
C GLY A 446 -10.33 -17.63 19.54
N ASP A 447 -11.28 -17.48 20.47
CA ASP A 447 -12.38 -16.50 20.37
C ASP A 447 -12.11 -15.18 21.10
N GLN A 448 -10.91 -15.01 21.67
CA GLN A 448 -10.48 -13.78 22.34
C GLN A 448 -9.50 -12.98 21.46
N LEU A 449 -9.62 -11.66 21.51
CA LEU A 449 -8.70 -10.68 20.91
C LEU A 449 -7.76 -10.16 22.00
N MET A 450 -6.45 -10.08 21.73
CA MET A 450 -5.40 -9.57 22.61
C MET A 450 -4.65 -8.39 22.00
#